data_AF-A0A3C1DCI1-F1
#
_entry.id   AF-A0A3C1DCI1-F1
#
_cell.length_a   1.000
_cell.length_b   1.000
_cell.length_c   1.000
_cell.angle_alpha   90.00
_cell.angle_beta   90.00
_cell.angle_gamma   90.00
#
_symmetry.space_group_name_H-M   'P 1'
#
loop_
_entity.id
_entity.type
_entity.pdbx_description
1 polymer ?
#
loop_
_entity_poly.entity_id
_entity_poly.type
_entity_poly.pdbx_seq_one_letter_code
_entity_poly.pdbx_strand_id
1 'polypeptide(L)'
;RNQNHFNPRKNLIVLDPHVYGSSTVTAIATACHEVGHACQFAQGYFPMKIRSALVPVVQFTQGSWFIILLIGVLLNVAGLVDLALIFYAVSVVFHAITLPVEFNASRRALDYLTEIGVAEEEKSGAGAVLRACALTYVATALISAIYLLYRAVRHRRIR
;
A
#
# COMPACT_ATOMS: atom_id res chain seq x y z
N ARG A 1 2.96 -11.80 11.83
CA ARG A 1 2.73 -11.49 10.41
C ARG A 1 4.09 -11.33 9.77
N ASN A 2 4.55 -12.34 9.05
CA ASN A 2 5.84 -12.36 8.38
C ASN A 2 5.74 -11.56 7.09
N GLN A 3 5.84 -10.23 7.20
CA GLN A 3 5.84 -9.35 6.03
C GLN A 3 7.11 -8.51 6.10
N ASN A 4 7.88 -8.56 5.02
CA ASN A 4 9.03 -7.68 4.84
C ASN A 4 8.52 -6.25 4.86
N HIS A 5 9.09 -5.41 5.72
CA HIS A 5 8.74 -4.00 5.80
C HIS A 5 9.81 -3.18 6.51
N PHE A 6 9.97 -1.95 6.08
CA PHE A 6 10.63 -0.90 6.85
C PHE A 6 9.64 -0.27 7.86
N ASN A 7 10.06 -0.16 9.12
CA ASN A 7 9.31 0.49 10.18
C ASN A 7 9.90 1.88 10.50
N PRO A 8 9.26 2.98 10.07
CA PRO A 8 9.78 4.34 10.29
C PRO A 8 9.74 4.79 11.75
N ARG A 9 8.89 4.18 12.60
CA ARG A 9 8.81 4.55 14.03
C ARG A 9 9.97 3.99 14.83
N LYS A 10 10.38 2.77 14.51
CA LYS A 10 11.50 2.07 15.15
C LYS A 10 12.80 2.19 14.36
N ASN A 11 12.75 2.81 13.18
CA ASN A 11 13.84 2.91 12.22
C ASN A 11 14.57 1.57 11.99
N LEU A 12 13.81 0.53 11.67
CA LEU A 12 14.34 -0.82 11.45
C LEU A 12 13.74 -1.45 10.20
N ILE A 13 14.49 -2.34 9.57
CA ILE A 13 14.04 -3.19 8.47
C ILE A 13 13.71 -4.57 9.05
N VAL A 14 12.51 -5.06 8.78
CA VAL A 14 12.09 -6.43 9.11
C VAL A 14 12.10 -7.24 7.82
N LEU A 15 12.80 -8.37 7.83
CA LEU A 15 12.74 -9.37 6.78
C LEU A 15 12.18 -10.67 7.34
N ASP A 16 11.33 -11.33 6.57
CA ASP A 16 10.89 -12.70 6.83
C ASP A 16 12.10 -13.66 6.70
N PRO A 17 12.19 -14.73 7.51
CA PRO A 17 13.30 -15.69 7.46
C PRO A 17 13.57 -16.28 6.07
N HIS A 18 12.56 -16.47 5.21
CA HIS A 18 12.77 -16.96 3.85
C HIS A 18 13.45 -15.92 2.95
N VAL A 19 13.20 -14.63 3.16
CA VAL A 19 13.91 -13.57 2.43
C VAL A 19 15.30 -13.38 3.01
N TYR A 20 15.42 -13.34 4.34
CA TYR A 20 16.70 -13.15 5.02
C TYR A 20 17.70 -14.29 4.76
N GLY A 21 17.22 -15.54 4.71
CA GLY A 21 18.06 -16.73 4.50
C GLY A 21 18.22 -17.17 3.04
N SER A 22 17.68 -16.42 2.07
CA SER A 22 17.72 -16.79 0.65
C SER A 22 18.67 -15.91 -0.14
N SER A 23 19.35 -16.50 -1.12
CA SER A 23 20.21 -15.81 -2.09
C SER A 23 19.55 -15.64 -3.46
N THR A 24 18.22 -15.79 -3.56
CA THR A 24 17.50 -15.58 -4.82
C THR A 24 17.39 -14.09 -5.14
N VAL A 25 17.35 -13.77 -6.43
CA VAL A 25 17.21 -12.39 -6.92
C VAL A 25 15.97 -11.72 -6.34
N THR A 26 14.85 -12.43 -6.22
CA THR A 26 13.61 -11.89 -5.63
C THR A 26 13.78 -11.56 -4.14
N ALA A 27 14.52 -12.37 -3.39
CA ALA A 27 14.80 -12.10 -1.98
C ALA A 27 15.69 -10.86 -1.83
N ILE A 28 16.78 -10.78 -2.62
CA ILE A 28 17.67 -9.62 -2.63
C ILE A 28 16.90 -8.36 -3.04
N ALA A 29 16.08 -8.43 -4.11
CA ALA A 29 15.26 -7.32 -4.57
C ALA A 29 14.27 -6.84 -3.50
N THR A 30 13.66 -7.76 -2.76
CA THR A 30 12.75 -7.43 -1.65
C THR A 30 13.51 -6.73 -0.53
N ALA A 31 14.69 -7.22 -0.14
CA ALA A 31 15.51 -6.55 0.86
C ALA A 31 15.94 -5.15 0.40
N CYS A 32 16.38 -5.00 -0.86
CA CYS A 32 16.72 -3.71 -1.46
C CYS A 32 15.52 -2.77 -1.53
N HIS A 33 14.29 -3.27 -1.74
CA HIS A 33 13.06 -2.48 -1.70
C HIS A 33 12.82 -1.90 -0.31
N GLU A 34 13.00 -2.70 0.75
CA GLU A 34 12.88 -2.20 2.13
C GLU A 34 13.97 -1.19 2.50
N VAL A 35 15.20 -1.39 2.00
CA VAL A 35 16.26 -0.37 2.09
C VAL A 35 15.86 0.89 1.32
N GLY A 36 15.19 0.76 0.18
CA GLY A 36 14.61 1.88 -0.56
C GLY A 36 13.63 2.71 0.30
N HIS A 37 12.78 2.06 1.08
CA HIS A 37 11.91 2.74 2.06
C HIS A 37 12.70 3.43 3.19
N ALA A 38 13.76 2.80 3.70
CA ALA A 38 14.64 3.43 4.68
C ALA A 38 15.33 4.69 4.11
N CYS A 39 15.81 4.64 2.86
CA CYS A 39 16.38 5.78 2.15
C CYS A 39 15.35 6.91 1.96
N GLN A 40 14.11 6.58 1.56
CA GLN A 40 13.03 7.56 1.45
C GLN A 40 12.76 8.26 2.78
N PHE A 41 12.76 7.51 3.88
CA PHE A 41 12.57 8.05 5.21
C PHE A 41 13.72 8.98 5.61
N ALA A 42 14.98 8.54 5.43
CA ALA A 42 16.17 9.32 5.74
C ALA A 42 16.27 10.62 4.92
N GLN A 43 15.88 10.57 3.64
CA GLN A 43 15.88 11.73 2.74
C GLN A 43 14.66 12.64 2.94
N GLY A 44 13.72 12.27 3.82
CA GLY A 44 12.51 13.03 4.05
C GLY A 44 11.58 13.10 2.85
N TYR A 45 11.54 12.05 2.02
CA TYR A 45 10.71 11.96 0.82
C TYR A 45 9.25 12.27 1.14
N PHE A 46 8.71 13.33 0.52
CA PHE A 46 7.44 13.92 0.92
C PHE A 46 6.25 12.94 0.93
N PRO A 47 6.03 12.10 -0.11
CA PRO A 47 4.98 11.09 -0.09
C PRO A 47 5.11 10.08 1.07
N MET A 48 6.35 9.72 1.45
CA MET A 48 6.60 8.83 2.60
C MET A 48 6.17 9.48 3.93
N LYS A 49 6.39 10.79 4.08
CA LYS A 49 5.92 11.55 5.26
C LYS A 49 4.39 11.54 5.36
N ILE A 50 3.70 11.82 4.26
CA ILE A 50 2.23 11.81 4.22
C ILE A 50 1.71 10.41 4.52
N ARG A 51 2.23 9.38 3.84
CA ARG A 51 1.87 7.97 4.08
C ARG A 51 1.98 7.65 5.58
N SER A 52 3.11 7.97 6.19
CA SER A 52 3.38 7.67 7.60
C SER A 52 2.41 8.36 8.56
N ALA A 53 2.04 9.62 8.26
CA ALA A 53 1.06 10.37 9.04
C ALA A 53 -0.38 9.82 8.92
N LEU A 54 -0.74 9.23 7.77
CA LEU A 54 -2.07 8.67 7.51
C LEU A 54 -2.28 7.27 8.07
N VAL A 55 -1.21 6.52 8.38
CA VAL A 55 -1.30 5.14 8.93
C VAL A 55 -2.32 5.00 10.08
N PRO A 56 -2.30 5.81 11.16
CA PRO A 56 -3.26 5.66 12.25
C PRO A 56 -4.71 5.89 11.82
N VAL A 57 -4.95 6.86 10.93
CA VAL A 57 -6.29 7.16 10.40
C VAL A 57 -6.81 5.97 9.60
N VAL A 58 -5.98 5.42 8.72
CA VAL A 58 -6.33 4.28 7.87
C VAL A 58 -6.55 3.02 8.70
N GLN A 59 -5.72 2.77 9.72
CA GLN A 59 -5.92 1.64 10.64
C GLN A 59 -7.27 1.73 11.34
N PHE A 60 -7.64 2.92 11.82
CA PHE A 60 -8.92 3.15 12.46
C PHE A 60 -10.09 2.96 11.47
N THR A 61 -10.04 3.59 10.30
CA THR A 61 -11.14 3.52 9.33
C THR A 61 -11.28 2.12 8.72
N GLN A 62 -10.16 1.44 8.40
CA GLN A 62 -10.17 0.07 7.90
C GLN A 62 -10.64 -0.95 8.93
N GLY A 63 -10.36 -0.73 10.22
CA GLY A 63 -10.84 -1.59 11.29
C GLY A 63 -12.33 -1.46 11.60
N SER A 64 -12.96 -0.34 11.23
CA SER A 64 -14.33 0.00 11.67
C SER A 64 -15.36 0.10 10.56
N TRP A 65 -14.97 0.39 9.31
CA TRP A 65 -15.92 0.65 8.21
C TRP A 65 -16.92 -0.49 8.00
N PHE A 66 -16.48 -1.75 8.07
CA PHE A 66 -17.34 -2.90 7.82
C PHE A 66 -18.39 -3.07 8.91
N ILE A 67 -18.02 -2.85 10.18
CA ILE A 67 -18.95 -2.91 11.32
C ILE A 67 -19.99 -1.79 11.19
N ILE A 68 -19.55 -0.57 10.87
CA ILE A 68 -20.43 0.59 10.64
C ILE A 68 -21.40 0.30 9.49
N LEU A 69 -20.90 -0.28 8.38
CA LEU A 69 -21.73 -0.67 7.25
C LEU A 69 -22.78 -1.70 7.65
N LEU A 70 -22.37 -2.74 8.38
CA LEU A 70 -23.25 -3.83 8.81
C LEU A 70 -24.37 -3.31 9.71
N ILE A 71 -24.04 -2.48 10.70
CA ILE A 71 -25.04 -1.84 11.59
C ILE A 71 -25.99 -0.96 10.78
N GLY A 72 -25.46 -0.13 9.88
CA GLY A 72 -26.27 0.74 9.04
C GLY A 72 -27.27 -0.02 8.17
N VAL A 73 -26.87 -1.18 7.63
CA VAL A 73 -27.74 -2.04 6.81
C VAL A 73 -28.74 -2.82 7.67
N LEU A 74 -28.29 -3.52 8.71
CA LEU A 74 -29.13 -4.42 9.51
C LEU A 74 -30.16 -3.66 10.36
N LEU A 75 -29.76 -2.53 10.95
CA LEU A 75 -30.62 -1.73 11.81
C LEU A 75 -31.30 -0.58 11.04
N ASN A 76 -31.09 -0.48 9.72
CA ASN A 76 -31.65 0.56 8.86
C ASN A 76 -31.39 2.00 9.35
N VAL A 77 -30.24 2.24 10.00
CA VAL A 77 -29.94 3.56 10.55
C VAL A 77 -29.47 4.50 9.45
N ALA A 78 -30.20 5.61 9.27
CA ALA A 78 -29.87 6.64 8.30
C ALA A 78 -28.45 7.21 8.54
N GLY A 79 -27.70 7.41 7.47
CA GLY A 79 -26.36 8.03 7.51
C GLY A 79 -25.20 7.09 7.88
N LEU A 80 -25.42 5.94 8.55
CA LEU A 80 -24.32 5.02 8.87
C LEU A 80 -23.68 4.41 7.63
N VAL A 81 -24.49 4.09 6.61
CA VAL A 81 -23.97 3.59 5.34
C VAL A 81 -23.09 4.66 4.68
N ASP A 82 -23.47 5.95 4.71
CA ASP A 82 -22.65 7.05 4.17
C ASP A 82 -21.34 7.21 4.95
N LEU A 83 -21.39 7.11 6.28
CA LEU A 83 -20.20 7.14 7.14
C LEU A 83 -19.23 5.99 6.82
N ALA A 84 -19.74 4.77 6.65
CA ALA A 84 -18.93 3.62 6.26
C ALA A 84 -18.22 3.84 4.91
N LEU A 85 -18.86 4.53 3.97
CA LEU A 85 -18.23 4.89 2.71
C LEU A 85 -17.15 5.94 2.85
N ILE A 86 -17.35 6.96 3.69
CA ILE A 86 -16.31 7.94 3.96
C ILE A 86 -15.06 7.23 4.51
N PHE A 87 -15.26 6.29 5.45
CA PHE A 87 -14.17 5.51 6.04
C PHE A 87 -13.45 4.65 4.99
N TYR A 88 -14.22 4.07 4.07
CA TYR A 88 -13.66 3.33 2.95
C TYR A 88 -12.90 4.23 1.96
N ALA A 89 -13.40 5.44 1.67
CA ALA A 89 -12.77 6.42 0.78
C ALA A 89 -11.39 6.89 1.30
N VAL A 90 -11.19 6.96 2.62
CA VAL A 90 -9.86 7.21 3.21
C VAL A 90 -8.81 6.21 2.71
N SER A 91 -9.21 4.98 2.42
CA SER A 91 -8.28 3.93 1.97
C SER A 91 -7.90 4.09 0.51
N VAL A 92 -8.82 4.59 -0.33
CA VAL A 92 -8.50 5.01 -1.71
C VAL A 92 -7.40 6.07 -1.70
N VAL A 93 -7.57 7.10 -0.88
CA VAL A 93 -6.60 8.19 -0.74
C VAL A 93 -5.26 7.65 -0.24
N PHE A 94 -5.27 6.77 0.76
CA PHE A 94 -4.06 6.16 1.27
C PHE A 94 -3.31 5.33 0.21
N HIS A 95 -4.02 4.53 -0.58
CA HIS A 95 -3.41 3.75 -1.67
C HIS A 95 -2.84 4.66 -2.76
N ALA A 96 -3.53 5.73 -3.12
CA ALA A 96 -3.04 6.72 -4.09
C ALA A 96 -1.73 7.39 -3.63
N ILE A 97 -1.62 7.71 -2.34
CA ILE A 97 -0.40 8.30 -1.75
C ILE A 97 0.72 7.26 -1.59
N THR A 98 0.36 6.01 -1.32
CA THR A 98 1.31 4.91 -1.13
C THR A 98 1.96 4.51 -2.46
N LEU A 99 1.24 4.61 -3.57
CA LEU A 99 1.72 4.16 -4.88
C LEU A 99 3.04 4.84 -5.34
N PRO A 100 3.19 6.18 -5.28
CA PRO A 100 4.48 6.84 -5.53
C PRO A 100 5.61 6.41 -4.60
N VAL A 101 5.29 6.00 -3.36
CA VAL A 101 6.28 5.51 -2.38
C VAL A 101 6.79 4.14 -2.83
N GLU A 102 5.89 3.23 -3.19
CA GLU A 102 6.24 1.88 -3.64
C GLU A 102 7.02 1.89 -4.97
N PHE A 103 6.61 2.70 -5.95
CA PHE A 103 7.35 2.80 -7.22
C PHE A 103 8.74 3.41 -7.04
N ASN A 104 8.89 4.42 -6.18
CA ASN A 104 10.20 5.01 -5.93
C ASN A 104 11.12 4.05 -5.17
N ALA A 105 10.60 3.27 -4.22
CA ALA A 105 11.38 2.24 -3.53
C ALA A 105 11.81 1.11 -4.48
N SER A 106 10.89 0.65 -5.33
CA SER A 106 11.16 -0.35 -6.36
C SER A 106 12.25 0.11 -7.33
N ARG A 107 12.18 1.38 -7.76
CA ARG A 107 13.19 1.95 -8.66
C ARG A 107 14.57 1.96 -8.02
N ARG A 108 14.68 2.43 -6.77
CA ARG A 108 15.94 2.41 -6.02
C ARG A 108 16.51 1.01 -5.84
N ALA A 109 15.64 0.02 -5.60
CA ALA A 109 16.07 -1.36 -5.51
C ALA A 109 16.67 -1.86 -6.82
N LEU A 110 16.00 -1.60 -7.95
CA LEU A 110 16.49 -1.99 -9.28
C LEU A 110 17.76 -1.25 -9.70
N ASP A 111 17.88 0.04 -9.36
CA ASP A 111 19.07 0.84 -9.60
C ASP A 111 20.27 0.21 -8.84
N TYR A 112 20.10 -0.15 -7.56
CA TYR A 112 21.13 -0.82 -6.77
C TYR A 112 21.51 -2.21 -7.31
N LEU A 113 20.53 -3.02 -7.74
CA LEU A 113 20.81 -4.32 -8.37
C LEU A 113 21.62 -4.16 -9.67
N THR A 114 21.42 -3.05 -10.38
CA THR A 114 22.20 -2.72 -11.58
C THR A 114 23.64 -2.35 -11.21
N GLU A 115 23.84 -1.56 -10.15
CA GLU A 115 25.17 -1.16 -9.68
C GLU A 115 26.04 -2.34 -9.25
N ILE A 116 25.45 -3.36 -8.62
CA ILE A 116 26.19 -4.57 -8.18
C ILE A 116 26.36 -5.63 -9.29
N GLY A 117 25.90 -5.34 -10.52
CA GLY A 117 26.14 -6.20 -11.68
C GLY A 117 25.22 -7.41 -11.82
N VAL A 118 24.00 -7.38 -11.29
CA VAL A 118 23.01 -8.46 -11.52
C VAL A 118 22.63 -8.52 -13.01
N ALA A 119 22.45 -9.74 -13.53
CA ALA A 119 22.08 -9.99 -14.93
C ALA A 119 20.71 -9.35 -15.28
N GLU A 120 20.54 -8.98 -16.55
CA GLU A 120 19.35 -8.23 -17.00
C GLU A 120 18.06 -9.07 -16.90
N GLU A 121 18.14 -10.37 -17.17
CA GLU A 121 17.03 -11.31 -17.09
C GLU A 121 16.51 -11.43 -15.65
N GLU A 122 17.43 -11.51 -14.70
CA GLU A 122 17.16 -11.57 -13.27
C GLU A 122 16.52 -10.26 -12.76
N LYS A 123 17.05 -9.11 -13.19
CA LYS A 123 16.49 -7.79 -12.88
C LYS A 123 15.09 -7.61 -13.43
N SER A 124 14.82 -8.08 -14.65
CA SER A 124 13.50 -8.04 -15.26
C SER A 124 12.47 -8.84 -14.43
N GLY A 125 12.86 -10.04 -13.98
CA GLY A 125 12.05 -10.86 -13.08
C GLY A 125 11.75 -10.17 -11.75
N ALA A 126 12.77 -9.61 -11.09
CA ALA A 126 12.59 -8.84 -9.86
C ALA A 126 11.70 -7.61 -10.05
N GLY A 127 11.92 -6.86 -11.14
CA GLY A 127 11.12 -5.68 -11.47
C GLY A 127 9.65 -6.01 -11.71
N ALA A 128 9.35 -7.15 -12.32
CA ALA A 128 7.99 -7.62 -12.50
C ALA A 128 7.30 -7.91 -11.15
N VAL A 129 7.98 -8.58 -10.21
CA VAL A 129 7.45 -8.87 -8.87
C VAL A 129 7.16 -7.57 -8.10
N LEU A 130 8.12 -6.64 -8.07
CA LEU A 130 7.96 -5.36 -7.38
C LEU A 130 6.82 -4.52 -7.97
N ARG A 131 6.69 -4.49 -9.30
CA ARG A 131 5.57 -3.83 -9.98
C ARG A 131 4.24 -4.51 -9.71
N ALA A 132 4.20 -5.84 -9.68
CA ALA A 132 2.98 -6.58 -9.35
C ALA A 132 2.49 -6.23 -7.95
N CYS A 133 3.40 -6.15 -6.96
CA CYS A 133 3.07 -5.69 -5.62
C CYS A 133 2.48 -4.26 -5.63
N ALA A 134 3.11 -3.32 -6.34
CA ALA A 134 2.58 -1.96 -6.49
C ALA A 134 1.18 -1.93 -7.15
N LEU A 135 0.94 -2.77 -8.16
CA LEU A 135 -0.35 -2.88 -8.86
C LEU A 135 -1.47 -3.41 -7.96
N THR A 136 -1.16 -4.17 -6.90
CA THR A 136 -2.19 -4.58 -5.94
C THR A 136 -2.84 -3.38 -5.24
N TYR A 137 -2.04 -2.36 -4.89
CA TYR A 137 -2.58 -1.09 -4.35
C TYR A 137 -3.46 -0.36 -5.36
N VAL A 138 -3.10 -0.39 -6.64
CA VAL A 138 -3.93 0.18 -7.73
C VAL A 138 -5.25 -0.56 -7.83
N ALA A 139 -5.23 -1.89 -7.85
CA ALA A 139 -6.43 -2.72 -7.92
C ALA A 139 -7.37 -2.45 -6.73
N THR A 140 -6.82 -2.41 -5.51
CA THR A 140 -7.62 -2.09 -4.31
C THR A 140 -8.22 -0.68 -4.38
N ALA A 141 -7.44 0.32 -4.84
CA ALA A 141 -7.95 1.67 -5.02
C ALA A 141 -9.07 1.74 -6.08
N LEU A 142 -8.93 1.03 -7.20
CA LEU A 142 -9.92 1.01 -8.29
C LEU A 142 -11.23 0.34 -7.88
N ILE A 143 -11.17 -0.85 -7.26
CA ILE A 143 -12.35 -1.54 -6.72
C ILE A 143 -13.09 -0.60 -5.77
N SER A 144 -12.34 0.08 -4.92
CA SER A 144 -12.90 1.00 -3.95
C SER A 144 -13.57 2.22 -4.59
N ALA A 145 -12.93 2.81 -5.60
CA ALA A 145 -13.47 3.93 -6.36
C ALA A 145 -14.74 3.57 -7.16
N ILE A 146 -14.77 2.39 -7.79
CA ILE A 146 -15.93 1.89 -8.54
C ILE A 146 -17.13 1.72 -7.61
N TYR A 147 -16.93 1.19 -6.40
CA TYR A 147 -18.01 1.04 -5.42
C TYR A 147 -18.60 2.39 -4.98
N LEU A 148 -17.74 3.38 -4.72
CA LEU A 148 -18.15 4.75 -4.39
C LEU A 148 -18.94 5.40 -5.54
N LEU A 149 -18.45 5.26 -6.77
CA LEU A 149 -19.11 5.76 -7.98
C LEU A 149 -20.48 5.10 -8.18
N TYR A 150 -20.56 3.78 -8.05
CA TYR A 150 -21.82 3.04 -8.14
C TYR A 150 -22.87 3.58 -7.16
N ARG A 151 -22.50 3.79 -5.90
CA ARG A 151 -23.46 4.31 -4.91
C ARG A 151 -23.82 5.77 -5.20
N ALA A 152 -22.87 6.62 -5.60
CA ALA A 152 -23.15 8.01 -5.94
C ALA A 152 -24.17 8.12 -7.09
N VAL A 153 -24.02 7.31 -8.13
CA VAL A 153 -24.97 7.24 -9.25
C VAL A 153 -26.34 6.71 -8.79
N ARG A 154 -26.36 5.66 -7.96
CA ARG A 154 -27.60 5.09 -7.43
C ARG A 154 -28.37 6.06 -6.53
N HIS A 155 -27.67 6.80 -5.67
CA HIS A 155 -28.29 7.82 -4.81
C HIS A 155 -28.92 8.97 -5.62
N ARG A 156 -28.33 9.35 -6.77
CA ARG A 156 -28.89 10.36 -7.68
C ARG A 156 -30.11 9.89 -8.47
N ARG A 157 -30.35 8.59 -8.59
CA ARG A 157 -31.53 8.03 -9.29
C ARG A 157 -32.76 7.86 -8.40
N ILE A 158 -32.60 7.91 -7.08
CA ILE A 158 -33.67 7.65 -6.10
C ILE A 158 -34.23 8.96 -5.51
N ARG A 159 -33.51 10.08 -5.68
CA ARG A 159 -34.04 11.43 -5.52
C ARG A 159 -34.59 11.93 -6.85
#